data_AF-A0A523EHA3-F1
#
_entry.id   AF-A0A523EHA3-F1
#
_cell.length_a   1.000
_cell.length_b   1.000
_cell.length_c   1.000
_cell.angle_alpha   90.00
_cell.angle_beta   90.00
_cell.angle_gamma   90.00
#
_symmetry.space_group_name_H-M   'P 1'
#
loop_
_entity.id
_entity.type
_entity.pdbx_description
1 polymer ?
#
loop_
_entity_poly.entity_id
_entity_poly.type
_entity_poly.pdbx_seq_one_letter_code
_entity_poly.pdbx_strand_id
1 'polypeptide(L)'
;MRNVTYTVVLALVLAVPAAHAYELTFEERLEAQTAIERVYLSHRSGTTRSFERAVPQGVLREKVRTYLKQTVALEQYWNTSVTAEMLDRELERMIRQTLMPERLEELFAALGNDPLLIREGLARPALVNRLTRNFFRTDERIHEAATTTWDDWWQQHADAFDEAEVKTVARDTPLPQVFPAGTGPTEGGCPVADTWDNGSLSDALDGRIGHTA
;
A
#
# COMPACT_ATOMS: atom_id res chain seq x y z
N MET A 1 40.37 -62.73 10.97
CA MET A 1 39.02 -62.14 11.16
C MET A 1 39.23 -60.62 11.26
N ARG A 2 38.80 -59.85 10.25
CA ARG A 2 39.08 -58.40 10.11
C ARG A 2 37.83 -57.62 10.57
N ASN A 3 37.96 -56.84 11.64
CA ASN A 3 36.88 -56.00 12.15
C ASN A 3 36.80 -54.71 11.34
N VAL A 4 35.63 -54.42 10.76
CA VAL A 4 35.34 -53.18 10.02
C VAL A 4 34.65 -52.22 10.99
N THR A 5 35.31 -51.11 11.30
CA THR A 5 34.72 -49.99 12.06
C THR A 5 33.96 -49.08 11.10
N TYR A 6 32.65 -48.92 11.30
CA TYR A 6 31.83 -47.96 10.56
C TYR A 6 31.78 -46.63 11.31
N THR A 7 32.32 -45.59 10.70
CA THR A 7 32.22 -44.21 11.19
C THR A 7 30.89 -43.63 10.71
N VAL A 8 29.95 -43.42 11.62
CA VAL A 8 28.69 -42.71 11.33
C VAL A 8 28.99 -41.21 11.36
N VAL A 9 28.94 -40.55 10.20
CA VAL A 9 28.97 -39.09 10.11
C VAL A 9 27.54 -38.59 10.28
N LEU A 10 27.25 -37.99 11.44
CA LEU A 10 25.99 -37.31 11.71
C LEU A 10 26.00 -35.95 10.98
N ALA A 11 25.31 -35.86 9.85
CA ALA A 11 25.08 -34.59 9.16
C ALA A 11 24.05 -33.77 9.95
N LEU A 12 24.53 -32.72 10.64
CA LEU A 12 23.67 -31.72 11.26
C LEU A 12 23.02 -30.87 10.16
N VAL A 13 21.77 -31.18 9.82
CA VAL A 13 20.94 -30.31 8.98
C VAL A 13 20.59 -29.09 9.82
N LEU A 14 21.23 -27.95 9.54
CA LEU A 14 20.78 -26.66 10.04
C LEU A 14 19.40 -26.38 9.42
N ALA A 15 18.34 -26.56 10.22
CA ALA A 15 17.02 -26.09 9.85
C ALA A 15 17.08 -24.56 9.76
N VAL A 16 17.09 -24.05 8.53
CA VAL A 16 16.82 -22.62 8.28
C VAL A 16 15.41 -22.38 8.81
N PRO A 17 15.21 -21.49 9.81
CA PRO A 17 13.86 -21.17 10.24
C PRO A 17 13.13 -20.63 9.01
N ALA A 18 12.00 -21.25 8.67
CA ALA A 18 11.09 -20.67 7.71
C ALA A 18 10.78 -19.25 8.23
N ALA A 19 11.00 -18.24 7.39
CA ALA A 19 10.59 -16.88 7.69
C ALA A 19 9.06 -16.90 7.87
N HIS A 20 8.62 -17.03 9.12
CA HIS A 20 7.24 -16.88 9.48
C HIS A 20 6.92 -15.40 9.31
N ALA A 21 6.29 -15.06 8.18
CA ALA A 21 5.71 -13.76 7.97
C ALA A 21 4.74 -13.50 9.12
N TYR A 22 5.08 -12.54 9.96
CA TYR A 22 4.27 -12.12 11.08
C TYR A 22 2.97 -11.51 10.54
N GLU A 23 1.84 -11.92 11.12
CA GLU A 23 0.53 -11.38 10.76
C GLU A 23 0.41 -9.97 11.34
N LEU A 24 0.23 -8.97 10.47
CA LEU A 24 0.14 -7.58 10.91
C LEU A 24 -1.22 -7.32 11.52
N THR A 25 -1.19 -6.87 12.76
CA THR A 25 -2.37 -6.41 13.50
C THR A 25 -2.93 -5.12 12.90
N PHE A 26 -4.18 -4.81 13.28
CA PHE A 26 -4.79 -3.54 12.91
C PHE A 26 -4.02 -2.35 13.48
N GLU A 27 -3.51 -2.47 14.70
CA GLU A 27 -2.73 -1.45 15.40
C GLU A 27 -1.44 -1.13 14.65
N GLU A 28 -0.68 -2.13 14.20
CA GLU A 28 0.56 -1.92 13.44
C GLU A 28 0.28 -1.27 12.07
N ARG A 29 -0.82 -1.68 11.42
CA ARG A 29 -1.29 -1.04 10.19
C ARG A 29 -1.67 0.43 10.42
N LEU A 30 -2.27 0.75 11.56
CA LEU A 30 -2.62 2.11 11.94
C LEU A 30 -1.38 2.95 12.28
N GLU A 31 -0.38 2.38 12.94
CA GLU A 31 0.90 3.04 13.20
C GLU A 31 1.65 3.33 11.90
N ALA A 32 1.71 2.37 10.99
CA ALA A 32 2.27 2.56 9.65
C ALA A 32 1.54 3.68 8.88
N GLN A 33 0.20 3.67 8.86
CA GLN A 33 -0.59 4.74 8.23
C GLN A 33 -0.30 6.09 8.88
N THR A 34 -0.14 6.14 10.21
CA THR A 34 0.17 7.37 10.93
C THR A 34 1.54 7.92 10.53
N ALA A 35 2.57 7.06 10.44
CA ALA A 35 3.91 7.45 10.01
C ALA A 35 3.92 7.99 8.57
N ILE A 36 3.21 7.30 7.67
CA ILE A 36 3.03 7.72 6.28
C ILE A 36 2.38 9.11 6.19
N GLU A 37 1.27 9.33 6.92
CA GLU A 37 0.56 10.62 6.85
C GLU A 37 1.37 11.77 7.48
N ARG A 38 2.27 11.49 8.43
CA ARG A 38 3.18 12.50 8.96
C ARG A 38 4.16 12.99 7.89
N VAL A 39 4.70 12.07 7.09
CA VAL A 39 5.54 12.42 5.93
C VAL A 39 4.72 13.21 4.92
N TYR A 40 3.50 12.79 4.60
CA TYR A 40 2.66 13.55 3.66
C TYR A 40 2.35 14.96 4.15
N LEU A 41 2.08 15.12 5.44
CA LEU A 41 1.80 16.42 6.02
C LEU A 41 3.04 17.33 6.05
N SER A 42 4.24 16.77 6.30
CA SER A 42 5.49 17.56 6.32
C SER A 42 5.78 18.23 4.97
N HIS A 43 5.36 17.59 3.87
CA HIS A 43 5.51 18.11 2.51
C HIS A 43 4.32 18.93 2.01
N ARG A 44 3.23 19.03 2.77
CA ARG A 44 2.05 19.82 2.37
C ARG A 44 2.28 21.30 2.68
N SER A 45 2.60 22.07 1.64
CA SER A 45 2.73 23.54 1.68
C SER A 45 1.53 24.21 2.35
N GLY A 46 1.80 25.15 3.27
CA GLY A 46 0.75 25.98 3.92
C GLY A 46 0.09 25.37 5.15
N THR A 47 0.57 24.24 5.68
CA THR A 47 0.01 23.64 6.90
C THR A 47 0.50 24.35 8.16
N THR A 48 -0.34 25.16 8.80
CA THR A 48 -0.08 25.75 10.13
C THR A 48 -0.68 24.92 11.29
N ARG A 49 -1.51 23.92 10.96
CA ARG A 49 -2.21 23.08 11.93
C ARG A 49 -1.29 21.95 12.44
N SER A 50 -1.43 21.56 13.71
CA SER A 50 -0.77 20.36 14.22
C SER A 50 -1.26 19.09 13.51
N PHE A 51 -0.44 18.03 13.53
CA PHE A 51 -0.77 16.76 12.88
C PHE A 51 -2.12 16.21 13.34
N GLU A 52 -2.39 16.19 14.64
CA GLU A 52 -3.61 15.61 15.22
C GLU A 52 -4.88 16.37 14.78
N ARG A 53 -4.75 17.66 14.48
CA ARG A 53 -5.87 18.47 13.95
C ARG A 53 -6.00 18.34 12.44
N ALA A 54 -4.88 18.21 11.72
CA ALA A 54 -4.87 18.06 10.27
C ALA A 54 -5.34 16.66 9.84
N VAL A 55 -4.95 15.64 10.60
CA VAL A 55 -5.25 14.23 10.35
C VAL A 55 -5.68 13.57 11.68
N PRO A 56 -6.96 13.68 12.06
CA PRO A 56 -7.47 13.06 13.28
C PRO A 56 -7.36 11.53 13.24
N GLN A 57 -7.19 10.91 14.41
CA GLN A 57 -7.03 9.45 14.52
C GLN A 57 -8.21 8.65 13.93
N GLY A 58 -9.43 9.18 13.99
CA GLY A 58 -10.60 8.56 13.35
C GLY A 58 -10.47 8.45 11.83
N VAL A 59 -9.88 9.46 11.19
CA VAL A 59 -9.62 9.46 9.73
C VAL A 59 -8.56 8.42 9.38
N LEU A 60 -7.50 8.29 10.19
CA LEU A 60 -6.47 7.26 10.00
C LEU A 60 -7.04 5.85 10.11
N ARG A 61 -7.88 5.61 11.12
CA ARG A 61 -8.57 4.31 11.25
C ARG A 61 -9.44 4.02 10.03
N GLU A 62 -10.22 5.00 9.59
CA GLU A 62 -11.10 4.80 8.43
C GLU A 62 -10.32 4.52 7.15
N LYS A 63 -9.17 5.16 6.94
CA LYS A 63 -8.26 4.84 5.83
C LYS A 63 -7.80 3.38 5.88
N VAL A 64 -7.40 2.90 7.05
CA VAL A 64 -6.97 1.50 7.25
C VAL A 64 -8.10 0.54 6.94
N ARG A 65 -9.28 0.76 7.53
CA ARG A 65 -10.48 -0.04 7.26
C ARG A 65 -10.83 -0.07 5.78
N THR A 66 -10.80 1.09 5.13
CA THR A 66 -11.17 1.23 3.72
C THR A 66 -10.31 0.32 2.84
N TYR A 67 -8.98 0.35 2.94
CA TYR A 67 -8.16 -0.50 2.07
C TYR A 67 -8.24 -1.99 2.43
N LEU A 68 -8.48 -2.33 3.70
CA LEU A 68 -8.70 -3.72 4.10
C LEU A 68 -10.01 -4.25 3.51
N LYS A 69 -11.10 -3.48 3.62
CA LYS A 69 -12.37 -3.78 2.96
C LYS A 69 -12.23 -3.86 1.44
N GLN A 70 -11.45 -2.98 0.82
CA GLN A 70 -11.16 -3.05 -0.62
C GLN A 70 -10.41 -4.33 -1.00
N THR A 71 -9.52 -4.80 -0.12
CA THR A 71 -8.83 -6.10 -0.31
C THR A 71 -9.83 -7.25 -0.35
N VAL A 72 -10.79 -7.26 0.59
CA VAL A 72 -11.85 -8.28 0.66
C VAL A 72 -12.81 -8.15 -0.53
N ALA A 73 -13.16 -6.93 -0.93
CA ALA A 73 -14.01 -6.69 -2.09
C ALA A 73 -13.39 -7.24 -3.39
N LEU A 74 -12.09 -7.05 -3.60
CA LEU A 74 -11.37 -7.63 -4.73
C LEU A 74 -11.52 -9.15 -4.79
N GLU A 75 -11.40 -9.80 -3.64
CA GLU A 75 -11.53 -11.26 -3.54
C GLU A 75 -12.97 -11.73 -3.71
N GLN A 76 -13.91 -11.22 -2.91
CA GLN A 76 -15.28 -11.73 -2.86
C GLN A 76 -16.13 -11.30 -4.07
N TYR A 77 -15.92 -10.08 -4.59
CA TYR A 77 -16.75 -9.51 -5.66
C TYR A 77 -16.12 -9.70 -7.04
N TRP A 78 -14.81 -9.46 -7.16
CA TRP A 78 -14.06 -9.54 -8.43
C TRP A 78 -13.19 -10.79 -8.56
N ASN A 79 -13.26 -11.73 -7.60
CA ASN A 79 -12.50 -12.99 -7.62
C ASN A 79 -10.99 -12.79 -7.85
N THR A 80 -10.45 -11.71 -7.28
CA THR A 80 -9.07 -11.27 -7.43
C THR A 80 -8.41 -11.15 -6.06
N SER A 81 -7.80 -12.23 -5.57
CA SER A 81 -7.07 -12.21 -4.30
C SER A 81 -5.75 -11.45 -4.43
N VAL A 82 -5.45 -10.57 -3.47
CA VAL A 82 -4.18 -9.83 -3.43
C VAL A 82 -3.05 -10.76 -2.97
N THR A 83 -2.00 -10.90 -3.78
CA THR A 83 -0.88 -11.80 -3.50
C THR A 83 0.41 -11.06 -3.17
N ALA A 84 1.37 -11.75 -2.52
CA ALA A 84 2.72 -11.24 -2.25
C ALA A 84 3.37 -10.62 -3.49
N GLU A 85 3.28 -11.34 -4.61
CA GLU A 85 3.84 -10.95 -5.90
C GLU A 85 3.18 -9.68 -6.45
N MET A 86 1.88 -9.48 -6.22
CA MET A 86 1.21 -8.24 -6.61
C MET A 86 1.69 -7.05 -5.78
N LEU A 87 1.99 -7.25 -4.49
CA LEU A 87 2.58 -6.22 -3.63
C LEU A 87 4.02 -5.90 -4.07
N ASP A 88 4.82 -6.92 -4.38
CA ASP A 88 6.18 -6.73 -4.93
C ASP A 88 6.15 -5.92 -6.23
N ARG A 89 5.27 -6.28 -7.17
CA ARG A 89 5.12 -5.53 -8.44
C ARG A 89 4.61 -4.12 -8.25
N GLU A 90 3.70 -3.90 -7.30
CA GLU A 90 3.23 -2.55 -7.00
C GLU A 90 4.37 -1.71 -6.40
N LEU A 91 5.17 -2.29 -5.50
CA LEU A 91 6.34 -1.62 -4.94
C LEU A 91 7.36 -1.27 -6.02
N GLU A 92 7.67 -2.20 -6.93
CA GLU A 92 8.53 -1.93 -8.08
C GLU A 92 7.96 -0.84 -8.99
N ARG A 93 6.65 -0.84 -9.21
CA ARG A 93 5.96 0.21 -9.98
C ARG A 93 6.14 1.58 -9.31
N MET A 94 5.93 1.67 -7.99
CA MET A 94 6.14 2.91 -7.23
C MET A 94 7.57 3.43 -7.38
N ILE A 95 8.57 2.56 -7.25
CA ILE A 95 9.99 2.94 -7.39
C ILE A 95 10.31 3.41 -8.82
N ARG A 96 9.81 2.71 -9.83
CA ARG A 96 10.12 3.04 -11.24
C ARG A 96 9.37 4.26 -11.76
N GLN A 97 8.18 4.55 -11.22
CA GLN A 97 7.29 5.60 -11.74
C GLN A 97 7.20 6.82 -10.82
N THR A 98 7.85 6.82 -9.67
CA THR A 98 7.88 8.01 -8.80
C THR A 98 8.66 9.14 -9.46
N LEU A 99 8.09 10.34 -9.43
CA LEU A 99 8.79 11.57 -9.79
C LEU A 99 9.52 12.20 -8.58
N MET A 100 9.39 11.59 -7.39
CA MET A 100 9.92 12.09 -6.13
C MET A 100 10.56 10.94 -5.34
N PRO A 101 11.68 10.38 -5.82
CA PRO A 101 12.33 9.23 -5.18
C PRO A 101 12.77 9.54 -3.75
N GLU A 102 13.20 10.77 -3.46
CA GLU A 102 13.62 11.19 -2.12
C GLU A 102 12.46 11.14 -1.12
N ARG A 103 11.25 11.50 -1.56
CA ARG A 103 10.04 11.36 -0.73
C ARG A 103 9.66 9.90 -0.50
N LEU A 104 9.86 9.04 -1.51
CA LEU A 104 9.62 7.61 -1.37
C LEU A 104 10.59 6.97 -0.37
N GLU A 105 11.87 7.38 -0.40
CA GLU A 105 12.87 6.97 0.60
C GLU A 105 12.51 7.44 2.01
N GLU A 106 11.99 8.66 2.16
CA GLU A 106 11.51 9.16 3.46
C GLU A 106 10.35 8.32 4.01
N LEU A 107 9.42 7.88 3.14
CA LEU A 107 8.36 6.97 3.54
C LEU A 107 8.91 5.61 4.00
N PHE A 108 9.90 5.07 3.29
CA PHE A 108 10.54 3.82 3.68
C PHE A 108 11.23 3.98 5.04
N ALA A 109 11.97 5.08 5.25
CA ALA A 109 12.62 5.39 6.52
C ALA A 109 11.62 5.59 7.66
N ALA A 110 10.48 6.26 7.41
CA ALA A 110 9.42 6.45 8.39
C ALA A 110 8.76 5.12 8.82
N LEU A 111 8.77 4.11 7.94
CA LEU A 111 8.35 2.73 8.21
C LEU A 111 9.50 1.84 8.72
N GLY A 112 10.64 2.43 9.11
CA GLY A 112 11.79 1.70 9.65
C GLY A 112 12.56 0.86 8.62
N ASN A 113 12.32 1.06 7.33
CA ASN A 113 12.76 0.18 6.24
C ASN A 113 12.30 -1.27 6.43
N ASP A 114 11.16 -1.47 7.10
CA ASP A 114 10.56 -2.78 7.32
C ASP A 114 9.92 -3.31 6.02
N PRO A 115 10.40 -4.45 5.47
CA PRO A 115 9.90 -4.98 4.20
C PRO A 115 8.42 -5.38 4.22
N LEU A 116 7.89 -5.78 5.37
CA LEU A 116 6.48 -6.13 5.53
C LEU A 116 5.63 -4.86 5.60
N LEU A 117 5.98 -3.89 6.45
CA LEU A 117 5.21 -2.64 6.58
C LEU A 117 5.18 -1.83 5.28
N ILE A 118 6.26 -1.83 4.50
CA ILE A 118 6.27 -1.15 3.20
C ILE A 118 5.33 -1.83 2.20
N ARG A 119 5.29 -3.16 2.14
CA ARG A 119 4.38 -3.87 1.22
C ARG A 119 2.93 -3.79 1.67
N GLU A 120 2.68 -3.99 2.96
CA GLU A 120 1.33 -4.10 3.52
C GLU A 120 0.69 -2.76 3.85
N GLY A 121 1.49 -1.78 4.26
CA GLY A 121 1.04 -0.45 4.68
C GLY A 121 1.19 0.63 3.61
N LEU A 122 2.14 0.50 2.68
CA LEU A 122 2.32 1.46 1.59
C LEU A 122 1.87 0.92 0.23
N ALA A 123 2.35 -0.26 -0.18
CA ALA A 123 2.03 -0.82 -1.50
C ALA A 123 0.59 -1.33 -1.60
N ARG A 124 0.11 -2.10 -0.61
CA ARG A 124 -1.25 -2.67 -0.63
C ARG A 124 -2.33 -1.59 -0.75
N PRO A 125 -2.36 -0.51 0.07
CA PRO A 125 -3.44 0.48 -0.04
C PRO A 125 -3.52 1.13 -1.42
N ALA A 126 -2.36 1.47 -2.01
CA ALA A 126 -2.31 2.01 -3.36
C ALA A 126 -2.77 1.01 -4.43
N LEU A 127 -2.33 -0.26 -4.31
CA LEU A 127 -2.73 -1.32 -5.22
C LEU A 127 -4.24 -1.54 -5.20
N VAL A 128 -4.82 -1.75 -4.02
CA VAL A 128 -6.23 -2.14 -3.89
C VAL A 128 -7.16 -1.01 -4.25
N ASN A 129 -6.81 0.24 -3.92
CA ASN A 129 -7.54 1.40 -4.40
C ASN A 129 -7.55 1.44 -5.94
N ARG A 130 -6.37 1.32 -6.56
CA ARG A 130 -6.26 1.36 -8.03
C ARG A 130 -7.03 0.22 -8.71
N LEU A 131 -6.90 -1.01 -8.20
CA LEU A 131 -7.58 -2.17 -8.77
C LEU A 131 -9.09 -2.07 -8.62
N THR A 132 -9.60 -1.78 -7.42
CA THR A 132 -11.04 -1.68 -7.20
C THR A 132 -11.68 -0.59 -8.05
N ARG A 133 -11.06 0.59 -8.15
CA ARG A 133 -11.51 1.68 -9.04
C ARG A 133 -11.51 1.26 -10.52
N ASN A 134 -10.48 0.54 -10.95
CA ASN A 134 -10.41 0.06 -12.33
C ASN A 134 -11.49 -0.99 -12.62
N PHE A 135 -11.63 -2.00 -11.75
CA PHE A 135 -12.65 -3.03 -11.90
C PHE A 135 -14.06 -2.44 -11.90
N PHE A 136 -14.37 -1.56 -10.94
CA PHE A 136 -15.63 -0.84 -10.90
C PHE A 136 -15.94 -0.10 -12.21
N ARG A 137 -14.96 0.59 -12.80
CA ARG A 137 -15.15 1.32 -14.06
C ARG A 137 -15.45 0.38 -15.24
N THR A 138 -14.95 -0.85 -15.21
CA THR A 138 -15.07 -1.81 -16.32
C THR A 138 -16.16 -2.87 -16.12
N ASP A 139 -16.76 -2.97 -14.93
CA ASP A 139 -17.73 -4.00 -14.60
C ASP A 139 -19.13 -3.63 -15.10
N GLU A 140 -19.54 -4.24 -16.21
CA GLU A 140 -20.84 -3.98 -16.85
C GLU A 140 -22.02 -4.24 -15.90
N ARG A 141 -21.92 -5.22 -14.98
CA ARG A 141 -23.00 -5.58 -14.05
C ARG A 141 -23.37 -4.43 -13.10
N ILE A 142 -22.42 -3.55 -12.83
CA ILE A 142 -22.60 -2.38 -11.97
C ILE A 142 -23.27 -1.22 -12.74
N HIS A 143 -23.00 -1.12 -14.04
CA HIS A 143 -23.46 -0.03 -14.90
C HIS A 143 -24.75 -0.34 -15.68
N GLU A 144 -25.25 -1.58 -15.62
CA GLU A 144 -26.47 -2.03 -16.32
C GLU A 144 -27.75 -1.25 -15.94
N ALA A 145 -27.84 -0.66 -14.74
CA ALA A 145 -29.09 -0.08 -14.22
C ALA A 145 -29.16 1.45 -14.13
N ALA A 146 -28.04 2.19 -14.13
CA ALA A 146 -27.92 3.66 -14.15
C ALA A 146 -26.45 4.05 -13.89
N THR A 147 -26.15 5.35 -13.94
CA THR A 147 -24.85 5.99 -13.64
C THR A 147 -24.47 5.88 -12.16
N THR A 148 -24.38 4.67 -11.62
CA THR A 148 -23.91 4.44 -10.24
C THR A 148 -22.50 4.98 -10.11
N THR A 149 -22.26 5.88 -9.16
CA THR A 149 -20.90 6.36 -8.87
C THR A 149 -20.18 5.35 -7.99
N TRP A 150 -18.85 5.43 -7.94
CA TRP A 150 -18.10 4.59 -7.00
C TRP A 150 -18.57 4.83 -5.56
N ASP A 151 -18.81 6.07 -5.17
CA ASP A 151 -19.11 6.40 -3.78
C ASP A 151 -20.46 5.81 -3.38
N ASP A 152 -21.46 5.86 -4.27
CA ASP A 152 -22.76 5.22 -4.03
C ASP A 152 -22.63 3.71 -3.87
N TRP A 153 -21.88 3.06 -4.79
CA TRP A 153 -21.66 1.63 -4.73
C TRP A 153 -20.89 1.22 -3.47
N TRP A 154 -19.83 1.95 -3.13
CA TRP A 154 -18.99 1.67 -1.98
C TRP A 154 -19.78 1.84 -0.68
N GLN A 155 -20.55 2.92 -0.52
CA GLN A 155 -21.41 3.13 0.66
C GLN A 155 -22.43 2.00 0.84
N GLN A 156 -22.95 1.45 -0.26
CA GLN A 156 -23.92 0.36 -0.19
C GLN A 156 -23.29 -1.00 0.18
N HIS A 157 -22.04 -1.25 -0.21
CA HIS A 157 -21.44 -2.60 -0.12
C HIS A 157 -20.33 -2.72 0.93
N ALA A 158 -19.70 -1.62 1.36
CA ALA A 158 -18.51 -1.65 2.22
C ALA A 158 -18.75 -2.36 3.56
N ASP A 159 -19.98 -2.34 4.10
CA ASP A 159 -20.31 -3.01 5.36
C ASP A 159 -20.40 -4.53 5.25
N ALA A 160 -20.52 -5.08 4.03
CA ALA A 160 -20.51 -6.52 3.80
C ALA A 160 -19.09 -7.10 3.77
N PHE A 161 -18.06 -6.26 3.62
CA PHE A 161 -16.67 -6.70 3.56
C PHE A 161 -16.04 -6.61 4.96
N ASP A 162 -15.68 -7.75 5.54
CA ASP A 162 -15.06 -7.82 6.87
C ASP A 162 -13.54 -7.62 6.80
N GLU A 163 -13.07 -6.48 7.28
CA GLU A 163 -11.64 -6.13 7.33
C GLU A 163 -10.76 -7.15 8.07
N ALA A 164 -11.32 -7.94 8.99
CA ALA A 164 -10.60 -8.96 9.75
C ALA A 164 -10.24 -10.22 8.91
N GLU A 165 -10.84 -10.38 7.73
CA GLU A 165 -10.52 -11.48 6.81
C GLU A 165 -9.14 -11.31 6.16
N VAL A 166 -8.63 -10.07 6.08
CA VAL A 166 -7.38 -9.77 5.39
C VAL A 166 -6.18 -10.38 6.11
N LYS A 167 -5.38 -11.16 5.36
CA LYS A 167 -4.12 -11.74 5.82
C LYS A 167 -2.90 -10.96 5.33
N THR A 168 -1.82 -10.97 6.11
CA THR A 168 -0.51 -10.55 5.63
C THR A 168 -0.04 -11.55 4.58
N VAL A 169 0.19 -11.06 3.36
CA VAL A 169 0.69 -11.86 2.24
C VAL A 169 2.11 -11.48 1.87
N ALA A 170 2.57 -10.29 2.28
CA ALA A 170 3.94 -9.85 2.05
C ALA A 170 4.96 -10.85 2.62
N ARG A 171 6.06 -10.99 1.90
CA ARG A 171 7.20 -11.79 2.35
C ARG A 171 8.24 -10.85 2.96
N ASP A 172 8.99 -11.36 3.93
CA ASP A 172 10.18 -10.70 4.45
C ASP A 172 11.34 -10.89 3.45
N THR A 173 11.20 -10.24 2.29
CA THR A 173 12.22 -10.21 1.25
C THR A 173 12.85 -8.82 1.18
N PRO A 174 14.18 -8.72 0.96
CA PRO A 174 14.87 -7.44 0.87
C PRO A 174 14.17 -6.46 -0.05
N LEU A 175 14.16 -5.19 0.36
CA LEU A 175 13.54 -4.12 -0.42
C LEU A 175 14.36 -3.84 -1.69
N PRO A 176 13.70 -3.59 -2.83
CA PRO A 176 14.36 -3.01 -3.99
C PRO A 176 14.90 -1.62 -3.65
N GLN A 177 16.04 -1.27 -4.25
CA GLN A 177 16.65 0.05 -4.07
C GLN A 177 15.79 1.12 -4.77
N VAL A 178 15.54 2.23 -4.09
CA VAL A 178 15.03 3.44 -4.74
C VAL A 178 16.19 4.06 -5.49
N PHE A 179 16.00 4.31 -6.79
CA PHE A 179 17.02 5.00 -7.59
C PHE A 179 16.74 6.50 -7.52
N PRO A 180 17.74 7.35 -7.24
CA PRO A 180 17.56 8.79 -7.34
C PRO A 180 17.16 9.17 -8.76
N ALA A 181 16.36 10.22 -8.91
CA ALA A 181 15.91 10.70 -10.21
C ALA A 181 17.17 10.94 -11.06
N GLY A 182 17.31 10.16 -12.14
CA GLY A 182 18.55 10.11 -12.90
C GLY A 182 19.01 11.51 -13.31
N THR A 183 20.32 11.72 -13.22
CA THR A 183 21.12 12.78 -13.83
C THR A 183 21.05 12.70 -15.37
N GLY A 184 19.84 12.69 -15.92
CA GLY A 184 19.56 12.78 -17.34
C GLY A 184 19.63 14.23 -17.83
N PRO A 185 19.83 14.48 -19.14
CA PRO A 185 19.94 15.83 -19.68
C PRO A 185 18.65 16.60 -19.38
N THR A 186 18.79 17.75 -18.74
CA THR A 186 17.73 18.73 -18.51
C THR A 186 17.31 19.36 -19.84
N GLU A 187 16.43 18.67 -20.57
CA GLU A 187 15.63 19.32 -21.61
C GLU A 187 14.31 19.80 -21.02
N GLY A 188 14.01 21.07 -21.29
CA GLY A 188 13.03 21.90 -20.61
C GLY A 188 11.66 21.27 -20.44
N GLY A 189 11.20 21.25 -19.19
CA GLY A 189 9.84 20.87 -18.80
C GLY A 189 9.26 21.89 -17.83
N CYS A 190 7.95 22.12 -17.95
CA CYS A 190 7.13 22.95 -17.06
C CYS A 190 7.44 22.67 -15.58
N PRO A 191 7.29 23.65 -14.67
CA PRO A 191 7.53 23.42 -13.25
C PRO A 191 6.73 22.21 -12.79
N VAL A 192 7.41 21.24 -12.20
CA VAL A 192 6.79 20.11 -11.52
C VAL A 192 5.86 20.73 -10.48
N ALA A 193 4.55 20.70 -10.74
CA ALA A 193 3.61 21.06 -9.71
C ALA A 193 3.86 20.09 -8.55
N ASP A 194 4.19 20.62 -7.37
CA ASP A 194 4.41 19.88 -6.11
C ASP A 194 3.14 19.15 -5.60
N THR A 195 2.16 18.93 -6.48
CA THR A 195 0.89 18.28 -6.18
C THR A 195 1.08 16.78 -6.37
N TRP A 196 1.61 16.16 -5.33
CA TRP A 196 1.66 14.73 -5.21
C TRP A 196 0.22 14.18 -5.08
N ASP A 197 -0.28 13.52 -6.13
CA ASP A 197 -1.51 12.71 -6.07
C ASP A 197 -1.14 11.35 -5.48
N ASN A 198 -1.58 11.15 -4.25
CA ASN A 198 -1.17 10.05 -3.41
C ASN A 198 -2.07 8.84 -3.47
N GLY A 199 -3.08 8.87 -4.34
CA GLY A 199 -4.17 7.91 -4.27
C GLY A 199 -4.74 7.82 -2.85
N SER A 200 -4.67 8.93 -2.08
CA SER A 200 -5.22 8.98 -0.74
C SER A 200 -6.68 8.63 -0.86
N LEU A 201 -7.08 7.62 -0.10
CA LEU A 201 -8.45 7.15 0.01
C LEU A 201 -9.43 8.28 0.46
N SER A 202 -8.91 9.46 0.80
CA SER A 202 -9.65 10.63 1.27
C SER A 202 -9.88 11.74 0.23
N ASP A 203 -9.70 11.51 -1.06
CA ASP A 203 -10.09 12.52 -2.06
C ASP A 203 -11.59 12.90 -1.99
N ALA A 204 -12.41 12.10 -1.29
CA ALA A 204 -13.79 12.42 -0.97
C ALA A 204 -14.01 13.52 0.09
N LEU A 205 -12.96 14.09 0.72
CA LEU A 205 -13.12 15.13 1.76
C LEU A 205 -12.58 16.52 1.40
N ASP A 206 -12.17 16.74 0.15
CA ASP A 206 -12.02 18.11 -0.35
C ASP A 206 -12.84 18.26 -1.62
N GLY A 207 -14.03 18.83 -1.46
CA GLY A 207 -14.87 19.24 -2.58
C GLY A 207 -14.07 20.21 -3.45
N ARG A 208 -13.44 19.69 -4.50
CA ARG A 208 -12.88 20.51 -5.58
C ARG A 208 -14.03 21.11 -6.39
N ILE A 209 -14.65 22.12 -5.81
CA ILE A 209 -15.50 23.07 -6.51
C ILE A 209 -14.55 23.96 -7.31
N GLY A 210 -14.52 23.74 -8.62
CA GLY A 210 -14.16 24.75 -9.60
C GLY A 210 -12.72 24.75 -10.07
N HIS A 211 -12.46 24.03 -11.17
CA HIS A 211 -11.49 24.48 -12.16
C HIS A 211 -12.10 24.34 -13.56
N THR A 212 -12.75 25.41 -14.03
CA THR A 212 -12.80 25.75 -15.44
C THR A 212 -11.52 26.49 -15.81
N ALA A 213 -10.86 26.02 -16.87
CA ALA A 213 -10.37 26.86 -17.95
C ALA A 213 -10.43 26.03 -19.23
#